data_AF-A0A9D0XLY4-F1
#
_entry.id   AF-A0A9D0XLY4-F1
#
_cell.length_a   1.000
_cell.length_b   1.000
_cell.length_c   1.000
_cell.angle_alpha   90.00
_cell.angle_beta   90.00
_cell.angle_gamma   90.00
#
_symmetry.space_group_name_H-M   'P 1'
#
loop_
_entity.id
_entity.type
_entity.pdbx_description
1 polymer ?
#
loop_
_entity_poly.entity_id
_entity_poly.type
_entity_poly.pdbx_seq_one_letter_code
_entity_poly.pdbx_strand_id
1 'polypeptide(L)'
;MKSNYRQSFILLLFPFFLHAQAIYDGQIRDVATHNPVSFVKVELLHSDVHTFANQYGDFLLKNTETDSIPHNSVQYRFFNNAIIWEGDHDIAMELFSIDGRLLRSIPDLGNAGSYLLPNLPVGIYLLRLRTGDDIQTFKLFSNGIFTRIASREAVWHRSSVAPREDTLMLSKEGYYTRLIPLSGNDTLLRINMLKKENKELHYFNELIAPLAFDLLSSAPPRTYDAYVSTVKIIHNHDDDLMYYINTKRYKYHFTFAEKQLGFKKGNFVFNQTQYLENENRYLYPANLNYYQDLDIYVLYLVSGNQMSCENIKLLYQKILETSYLSKEQLFLFANRPEFQNCEVPLISPEELYEGQNYQALNLAENYGYLRKVERKELEDTYLSRHDIIVFDAIPNDVSVVAGIITTDFQTPLSHINILSHNRGTPNMALRNAWNNPQLDSLLGELVFLKVQSDSFILRKATLAEANAFWALHEPQEIITLDKDTTFQGLVDLAYANHSYTDRIGGKASNFAEILKVHLDGNPIPVPEGAFAIPFYYYEQHLKDAGLYDFINQMLVDSAFINQPELRKARLKELRDRIKDHPLNPELIQLVENKINHFADFSAYRFRSSTN
;
A
#
# COMPACT_ATOMS: atom_id res chain seq x y z
N MET A 1 17.81 -83.07 -2.80
CA MET A 1 18.23 -82.43 -1.52
C MET A 1 17.02 -81.65 -1.02
N LYS A 2 16.25 -82.19 -0.05
CA LYS A 2 16.19 -81.75 1.37
C LYS A 2 16.13 -80.20 1.48
N SER A 3 15.19 -79.53 2.15
CA SER A 3 14.30 -79.86 3.25
C SER A 3 13.28 -78.71 3.43
N ASN A 4 12.10 -79.03 3.96
CA ASN A 4 11.18 -78.09 4.63
C ASN A 4 11.90 -77.19 5.64
N TYR A 5 11.44 -75.94 5.80
CA TYR A 5 11.16 -75.33 7.11
C TYR A 5 10.20 -74.14 6.98
N ARG A 6 9.07 -74.24 7.70
CA ARG A 6 8.25 -73.10 8.13
C ARG A 6 9.13 -72.11 8.90
N GLN A 7 9.04 -70.82 8.57
CA GLN A 7 9.35 -69.77 9.53
C GLN A 7 8.10 -68.92 9.75
N SER A 8 7.60 -69.06 10.97
CA SER A 8 6.59 -68.22 11.60
C SER A 8 7.11 -66.78 11.67
N PHE A 9 6.41 -65.85 11.03
CA PHE A 9 6.49 -64.45 11.46
C PHE A 9 5.45 -64.26 12.56
N ILE A 10 5.96 -64.19 13.78
CA ILE A 10 5.23 -63.78 14.97
C ILE A 10 4.75 -62.36 14.73
N LEU A 11 3.43 -62.19 14.63
CA LEU A 11 2.78 -60.90 14.76
C LEU A 11 2.95 -60.47 16.23
N LEU A 12 4.02 -59.74 16.52
CA LEU A 12 4.12 -58.98 17.76
C LEU A 12 3.11 -57.82 17.64
N LEU A 13 1.86 -58.10 18.02
CA LEU A 13 0.93 -57.07 18.46
C LEU A 13 1.58 -56.38 19.65
N PHE A 14 2.26 -55.27 19.40
CA PHE A 14 2.49 -54.26 20.43
C PHE A 14 1.14 -53.58 20.68
N PRO A 15 0.51 -53.71 21.86
CA PRO A 15 -0.61 -52.87 22.23
C PRO A 15 -0.02 -51.59 22.81
N PHE A 16 0.32 -50.63 21.97
CA PHE A 16 0.58 -49.26 22.41
C PHE A 16 0.10 -48.28 21.36
N PHE A 17 -1.23 -48.17 21.24
CA PHE A 17 -1.82 -46.87 20.93
C PHE A 17 -2.24 -46.24 22.26
N LEU A 18 -1.25 -45.71 23.00
CA LEU A 18 -1.51 -44.62 23.95
C LEU A 18 -1.94 -43.44 23.09
N HIS A 19 -3.26 -43.27 22.93
CA HIS A 19 -3.80 -42.15 22.18
C HIS A 19 -3.43 -40.85 22.93
N ALA A 20 -2.91 -39.87 22.20
CA ALA A 20 -2.42 -38.62 22.77
C ALA A 20 -3.56 -37.75 23.30
N GLN A 21 -3.55 -37.43 24.59
CA GLN A 21 -4.57 -36.60 25.22
C GLN A 21 -4.16 -35.12 25.24
N ALA A 22 -4.85 -34.32 24.43
CA ALA A 22 -4.82 -32.86 24.49
C ALA A 22 -6.25 -32.32 24.55
N ILE A 23 -6.46 -31.33 25.42
CA ILE A 23 -7.73 -30.63 25.58
C ILE A 23 -7.62 -29.23 25.01
N TYR A 24 -8.46 -28.94 24.02
CA TYR A 24 -8.55 -27.61 23.41
C TYR A 24 -9.84 -26.95 23.88
N ASP A 25 -9.72 -25.89 24.65
CA ASP A 25 -10.84 -25.06 25.08
C ASP A 25 -10.68 -23.63 24.59
N GLY A 26 -11.76 -22.88 24.52
CA GLY A 26 -11.66 -21.51 24.06
C GLY A 26 -12.98 -20.83 23.77
N GLN A 27 -12.89 -19.58 23.34
CA GLN A 27 -14.03 -18.75 22.99
C GLN A 27 -13.90 -18.20 21.57
N ILE A 28 -15.00 -18.29 20.82
CA ILE A 28 -15.10 -17.86 19.43
C ILE A 28 -15.95 -16.60 19.34
N ARG A 29 -15.43 -15.56 18.68
CA ARG A 29 -16.07 -14.25 18.52
C ARG A 29 -16.08 -13.80 17.07
N ASP A 30 -17.01 -12.91 16.75
CA ASP A 30 -17.07 -12.26 15.45
C ASP A 30 -16.03 -11.15 15.42
N VAL A 31 -15.24 -11.11 14.36
CA VAL A 31 -14.09 -10.22 14.27
C VAL A 31 -14.45 -8.73 14.22
N ALA A 32 -15.63 -8.36 13.70
CA ALA A 32 -16.03 -6.95 13.58
C ALA A 32 -16.80 -6.45 14.80
N THR A 33 -17.63 -7.30 15.39
CA THR A 33 -18.49 -6.91 16.52
C THR A 33 -17.92 -7.31 17.88
N HIS A 34 -16.93 -8.21 17.91
CA HIS A 34 -16.42 -8.89 19.10
C HIS A 34 -17.48 -9.67 19.90
N ASN A 35 -18.69 -9.81 19.35
CA ASN A 35 -19.74 -10.60 19.96
C ASN A 35 -19.44 -12.10 19.81
N PRO A 36 -19.86 -12.94 20.76
CA PRO A 36 -19.70 -14.38 20.61
C PRO A 36 -20.37 -14.97 19.37
N VAL A 37 -19.74 -15.98 18.77
CA VAL A 37 -20.30 -16.73 17.64
C VAL A 37 -20.73 -18.11 18.12
N SER A 38 -22.03 -18.30 18.24
CA SER A 38 -22.61 -19.56 18.68
C SER A 38 -22.59 -20.66 17.62
N PHE A 39 -22.68 -21.92 18.02
CA PHE A 39 -22.89 -23.07 17.12
C PHE A 39 -21.86 -23.19 15.98
N VAL A 40 -20.63 -22.76 16.23
CA VAL A 40 -19.51 -23.01 15.32
C VAL A 40 -19.09 -24.46 15.47
N LYS A 41 -19.00 -25.20 14.37
CA LYS A 41 -18.42 -26.54 14.38
C LYS A 41 -16.91 -26.39 14.53
N VAL A 42 -16.32 -27.05 15.52
CA VAL A 42 -14.88 -27.06 15.78
C VAL A 42 -14.42 -28.51 15.67
N GLU A 43 -13.57 -28.82 14.71
CA GLU A 43 -13.12 -30.19 14.42
C GLU A 43 -11.60 -30.26 14.25
N LEU A 44 -11.01 -31.40 14.58
CA LEU A 44 -9.61 -31.68 14.28
C LEU A 44 -9.50 -32.17 12.84
N LEU A 45 -8.66 -31.52 12.03
CA LEU A 45 -8.61 -31.76 10.58
C LEU A 45 -8.27 -33.22 10.22
N HIS A 46 -7.47 -33.90 11.05
CA HIS A 46 -6.99 -35.26 10.79
C HIS A 46 -7.67 -36.33 11.67
N SER A 47 -8.84 -36.04 12.25
CA SER A 47 -9.65 -37.01 13.01
C SER A 47 -11.15 -36.75 12.87
N ASP A 48 -12.00 -37.69 13.31
CA ASP A 48 -13.46 -37.49 13.31
C ASP A 48 -13.97 -36.69 14.53
N VAL A 49 -13.05 -36.24 15.40
CA VAL A 49 -13.39 -35.55 16.64
C VAL A 49 -13.85 -34.12 16.33
N HIS A 50 -15.07 -33.80 16.77
CA HIS A 50 -15.62 -32.47 16.66
C HIS A 50 -16.51 -32.11 17.85
N THR A 51 -16.75 -30.81 18.02
CA THR A 51 -17.67 -30.23 19.00
C THR A 51 -18.36 -29.00 18.39
N PHE A 52 -19.34 -28.46 19.11
CA PHE A 52 -19.99 -27.21 18.73
C PHE A 52 -19.84 -26.17 19.83
N ALA A 53 -19.51 -24.94 19.43
CA ALA A 53 -19.50 -23.80 20.33
C ALA A 53 -20.91 -23.55 20.90
N ASN A 54 -20.99 -23.23 22.18
CA ASN A 54 -22.25 -22.92 22.85
C ASN A 54 -22.79 -21.53 22.43
N GLN A 55 -23.90 -21.07 23.04
CA GLN A 55 -24.49 -19.76 22.73
C GLN A 55 -23.59 -18.54 23.01
N TYR A 56 -22.55 -18.72 23.83
CA TYR A 56 -21.55 -17.73 24.20
C TYR A 56 -20.22 -17.94 23.46
N GLY A 57 -20.23 -18.76 22.40
CA GLY A 57 -19.05 -19.04 21.58
C GLY A 57 -17.99 -19.89 22.28
N ASP A 58 -18.25 -20.41 23.48
CA ASP A 58 -17.29 -21.24 24.19
C ASP A 58 -17.36 -22.68 23.66
N PHE A 59 -16.21 -23.32 23.50
CA PHE A 59 -16.10 -24.72 23.06
C PHE A 59 -15.07 -25.49 23.88
N LEU A 60 -15.19 -26.81 23.84
CA LEU A 60 -14.28 -27.76 24.47
C LEU A 60 -14.20 -29.00 23.58
N LEU A 61 -13.00 -29.31 23.11
CA LEU A 61 -12.70 -30.43 22.23
C LEU A 61 -11.59 -31.28 22.84
N LYS A 62 -11.78 -32.61 22.83
CA LYS A 62 -10.79 -33.58 23.33
C LYS A 62 -10.32 -34.45 22.18
N ASN A 63 -9.01 -34.65 22.04
CA ASN A 63 -8.45 -35.46 20.94
C ASN A 63 -8.71 -36.98 21.05
N THR A 64 -9.22 -37.49 22.18
CA THR A 64 -9.43 -38.93 22.41
C THR A 64 -10.77 -39.24 23.04
N GLU A 65 -11.33 -40.42 22.72
CA GLU A 65 -12.56 -40.94 23.33
C GLU A 65 -12.33 -41.50 24.73
N THR A 66 -11.13 -41.99 25.03
CA THR A 66 -10.76 -42.58 26.32
C THR A 66 -9.68 -41.77 27.02
N ASP A 67 -9.91 -41.50 28.31
CA ASP A 67 -9.06 -40.72 29.19
C ASP A 67 -8.03 -41.62 29.89
N SER A 68 -6.79 -41.16 30.03
CA SER A 68 -5.75 -41.88 30.77
C SER A 68 -5.90 -41.67 32.29
N ILE A 69 -7.11 -41.86 32.84
CA ILE A 69 -7.33 -41.79 34.29
C ILE A 69 -6.90 -43.13 34.89
N PRO A 70 -5.93 -43.17 35.82
CA PRO A 70 -5.68 -44.38 36.58
C PRO A 70 -6.97 -44.76 37.32
N HIS A 71 -7.45 -46.00 37.17
CA HIS A 71 -8.70 -46.57 37.70
C HIS A 71 -8.98 -46.33 39.21
N ASN A 72 -8.07 -45.71 39.97
CA ASN A 72 -8.16 -45.46 41.42
C ASN A 72 -8.19 -43.97 41.81
N SER A 73 -8.53 -43.04 40.90
CA SER A 73 -8.59 -41.60 41.20
C SER A 73 -9.93 -40.97 40.80
N VAL A 74 -10.27 -39.85 41.44
CA VAL A 74 -11.56 -39.12 41.36
C VAL A 74 -12.16 -39.15 39.95
N GLN A 75 -13.43 -39.55 39.83
CA GLN A 75 -14.14 -39.76 38.56
C GLN A 75 -14.27 -38.50 37.69
N TYR A 76 -13.94 -37.32 38.23
CA TYR A 76 -13.96 -36.04 37.52
C TYR A 76 -12.78 -35.15 37.92
N ARG A 77 -12.47 -34.21 37.03
CA ARG A 77 -11.42 -33.20 37.16
C ARG A 77 -11.82 -31.89 36.48
N PHE A 78 -11.17 -30.81 36.87
CA PHE A 78 -11.44 -29.47 36.36
C PHE A 78 -10.33 -29.01 35.42
N PHE A 79 -10.71 -28.37 34.32
CA PHE A 79 -9.80 -27.73 33.38
C PHE A 79 -10.40 -26.39 32.96
N ASN A 80 -9.75 -25.28 33.30
CA ASN A 80 -10.26 -23.93 33.08
C ASN A 80 -11.71 -23.73 33.58
N ASN A 81 -12.66 -23.51 32.68
CA ASN A 81 -14.09 -23.36 32.95
C ASN A 81 -14.90 -24.65 32.68
N ALA A 82 -14.23 -25.81 32.60
CA ALA A 82 -14.86 -27.07 32.29
C ALA A 82 -14.68 -28.13 33.38
N ILE A 83 -15.64 -29.05 33.41
CA ILE A 83 -15.61 -30.31 34.15
C ILE A 83 -15.39 -31.42 33.13
N ILE A 84 -14.49 -32.34 33.44
CA ILE A 84 -14.17 -33.51 32.62
C ILE A 84 -14.33 -34.73 33.52
N TRP A 85 -15.02 -35.76 33.04
CA TRP A 85 -15.21 -36.99 33.82
C TRP A 85 -15.16 -38.23 32.95
N GLU A 86 -14.74 -39.32 33.57
CA GLU A 86 -14.79 -40.67 33.04
C GLU A 86 -14.68 -41.65 34.22
N GLY A 87 -15.61 -42.59 34.31
CA GLY A 87 -15.64 -43.56 35.39
C GLY A 87 -16.83 -44.51 35.31
N ASP A 88 -17.02 -45.31 36.35
CA ASP A 88 -18.05 -46.35 36.38
C ASP A 88 -19.45 -45.84 36.81
N HIS A 89 -19.55 -44.60 37.29
CA HIS A 89 -20.81 -44.04 37.81
C HIS A 89 -21.21 -42.78 37.05
N ASP A 90 -22.51 -42.60 36.87
CA ASP A 90 -23.06 -41.39 36.29
C ASP A 90 -22.85 -40.19 37.21
N ILE A 91 -22.59 -39.04 36.60
CA ILE A 91 -22.43 -37.77 37.31
C ILE A 91 -23.73 -36.98 37.26
N ALA A 92 -24.20 -36.50 38.41
CA ALA A 92 -25.22 -35.45 38.46
C ALA A 92 -24.59 -34.12 38.90
N MET A 93 -25.14 -33.01 38.41
CA MET A 93 -24.63 -31.68 38.68
C MET A 93 -25.74 -30.73 39.09
N GLU A 94 -25.52 -29.99 40.16
CA GLU A 94 -26.37 -28.88 40.59
C GLU A 94 -25.52 -27.63 40.80
N LEU A 95 -26.00 -26.49 40.31
CA LEU A 95 -25.36 -25.20 40.46
C LEU A 95 -26.27 -24.29 41.28
N PHE A 96 -25.74 -23.69 42.33
CA PHE A 96 -26.45 -22.80 43.24
C PHE A 96 -25.78 -21.43 43.30
N SER A 97 -26.55 -20.38 43.56
CA SER A 97 -26.00 -19.12 44.06
C SER A 97 -25.56 -19.27 45.51
N ILE A 98 -24.72 -18.34 45.98
CA ILE A 98 -24.15 -18.40 47.35
C ILE A 98 -25.22 -18.34 48.46
N ASP A 99 -26.40 -17.80 48.16
CA ASP A 99 -27.58 -17.76 49.04
C ASP A 99 -28.39 -19.07 49.04
N GLY A 100 -27.95 -20.09 48.28
CA GLY A 100 -28.56 -21.42 48.25
C GLY A 100 -29.67 -21.61 47.21
N ARG A 101 -29.98 -20.60 46.39
CA ARG A 101 -30.96 -20.76 45.30
C ARG A 101 -30.38 -21.62 44.16
N LEU A 102 -31.11 -22.66 43.77
CA LEU A 102 -30.76 -23.52 42.64
C LEU A 102 -30.85 -22.72 41.32
N LEU A 103 -29.74 -22.67 40.58
CA LEU A 103 -29.63 -22.01 39.28
C LEU A 103 -29.76 -23.01 38.13
N ARG A 104 -29.18 -24.20 38.29
CA ARG A 104 -29.22 -25.26 37.28
C ARG A 104 -29.14 -26.63 37.94
N SER A 105 -29.88 -27.60 37.44
CA SER A 105 -29.78 -29.01 37.84
C SER A 105 -29.76 -29.88 36.58
N ILE A 106 -28.78 -30.76 36.51
CA ILE A 106 -28.65 -31.80 35.49
C ILE A 106 -28.55 -33.12 36.24
N PRO A 107 -29.63 -33.92 36.26
CA PRO A 107 -29.72 -35.09 37.13
C PRO A 107 -28.84 -36.25 36.66
N ASP A 108 -28.42 -36.24 35.39
CA ASP A 108 -27.61 -37.26 34.76
C ASP A 108 -26.81 -36.64 33.60
N LEU A 109 -25.48 -36.69 33.71
CA LEU A 109 -24.50 -36.32 32.70
C LEU A 109 -23.89 -37.58 32.03
N GLY A 110 -24.26 -38.78 32.47
CA GLY A 110 -23.62 -40.04 32.10
C GLY A 110 -22.30 -40.27 32.83
N ASN A 111 -21.66 -41.38 32.49
CA ASN A 111 -20.46 -41.89 33.14
C ASN A 111 -19.14 -41.42 32.52
N ALA A 112 -19.19 -40.82 31.32
CA ALA A 112 -18.04 -40.18 30.69
C ALA A 112 -18.46 -38.95 29.89
N GLY A 113 -17.63 -37.91 29.88
CA GLY A 113 -17.90 -36.72 29.10
C GLY A 113 -17.15 -35.47 29.56
N SER A 114 -17.68 -34.32 29.15
CA SER A 114 -17.22 -33.03 29.61
C SER A 114 -18.32 -31.98 29.56
N TYR A 115 -18.21 -30.97 30.40
CA TYR A 115 -19.21 -29.93 30.57
C TYR A 115 -18.55 -28.57 30.75
N LEU A 116 -18.87 -27.64 29.85
CA LEU A 116 -18.51 -26.23 30.00
C LEU A 116 -19.44 -25.56 31.00
N LEU A 117 -18.87 -25.00 32.06
CA LEU A 117 -19.62 -24.23 33.04
C LEU A 117 -20.26 -23.00 32.38
N PRO A 118 -21.49 -22.64 32.77
CA PRO A 118 -22.15 -21.46 32.21
C PRO A 118 -21.41 -20.17 32.59
N ASN A 119 -21.51 -19.16 31.73
CA ASN A 119 -21.15 -17.79 32.07
C ASN A 119 -22.16 -17.26 33.09
N LEU A 120 -21.67 -16.92 34.28
CA LEU A 120 -22.47 -16.42 35.40
C LEU A 120 -22.18 -14.92 35.62
N PRO A 121 -23.11 -14.16 36.22
CA PRO A 121 -22.81 -12.81 36.70
C PRO A 121 -21.62 -12.80 37.66
N VAL A 122 -21.01 -11.62 37.86
CA VAL A 122 -19.90 -11.45 38.81
C VAL A 122 -20.35 -11.93 40.20
N GLY A 123 -19.64 -12.90 40.77
CA GLY A 123 -20.01 -13.44 42.07
C GLY A 123 -19.39 -14.79 42.42
N ILE A 124 -19.82 -15.32 43.56
CA ILE A 124 -19.45 -16.63 44.07
C ILE A 124 -20.66 -17.57 43.96
N TYR A 125 -20.41 -18.80 43.53
CA TYR A 125 -21.43 -19.83 43.32
C TYR A 125 -21.00 -21.15 43.96
N LEU A 126 -21.92 -22.09 44.06
CA LEU A 126 -21.65 -23.44 44.55
C LEU A 126 -22.01 -24.46 43.47
N LEU A 127 -21.06 -25.33 43.13
CA LEU A 127 -21.23 -26.45 42.22
C LEU A 127 -21.25 -27.71 43.05
N ARG A 128 -22.35 -28.43 43.03
CA ARG A 128 -22.48 -29.73 43.65
C ARG A 128 -22.41 -30.80 42.57
N LEU A 129 -21.49 -31.74 42.74
CA LEU A 129 -21.35 -32.93 41.88
C LEU A 129 -21.69 -34.16 42.70
N ARG A 130 -22.51 -35.04 42.13
CA ARG A 130 -22.85 -36.34 42.71
C ARG A 130 -22.32 -37.44 41.80
N THR A 131 -21.60 -38.40 42.37
CA THR A 131 -21.04 -39.58 41.68
C THR A 131 -21.42 -40.81 42.50
N GLY A 132 -22.39 -41.61 42.03
CA GLY A 132 -22.99 -42.66 42.88
C GLY A 132 -23.62 -42.07 44.14
N ASP A 133 -23.19 -42.54 45.32
CA ASP A 133 -23.66 -42.04 46.62
C ASP A 133 -22.87 -40.83 47.15
N ASP A 134 -21.74 -40.49 46.53
CA ASP A 134 -20.87 -39.40 46.98
C ASP A 134 -21.33 -38.05 46.42
N ILE A 135 -21.42 -37.04 47.30
CA ILE A 135 -21.74 -35.65 46.94
C ILE A 135 -20.60 -34.74 47.37
N GLN A 136 -20.04 -34.00 46.43
CA GLN A 136 -19.02 -32.97 46.70
C GLN A 136 -19.52 -31.60 46.28
N THR A 137 -19.12 -30.55 47.02
CA THR A 137 -19.50 -29.17 46.73
C THR A 137 -18.27 -28.30 46.58
N PHE A 138 -18.17 -27.59 45.46
CA PHE A 138 -17.07 -26.71 45.09
C PHE A 138 -17.53 -25.26 45.03
N LYS A 139 -16.67 -24.33 45.41
CA LYS A 139 -16.89 -22.91 45.19
C LYS A 139 -16.46 -22.55 43.77
N LEU A 140 -17.29 -21.76 43.08
CA LEU A 140 -16.91 -21.12 41.82
C LEU A 140 -16.82 -19.62 42.03
N PHE A 141 -15.93 -19.00 41.28
CA PHE A 141 -15.89 -17.55 41.10
C PHE A 141 -16.16 -17.24 39.63
N SER A 142 -17.06 -16.30 39.39
CA SER A 142 -17.26 -15.73 38.07
C SER A 142 -16.93 -14.24 38.07
N ASN A 143 -16.23 -13.80 37.03
CA ASN A 143 -15.95 -12.37 36.79
C ASN A 143 -16.91 -11.75 35.75
N GLY A 144 -18.02 -12.41 35.44
CA GLY A 144 -18.98 -11.97 34.42
C GLY A 144 -18.60 -12.36 32.99
N ILE A 145 -17.38 -12.84 32.77
CA ILE A 145 -16.89 -13.29 31.45
C ILE A 145 -16.49 -14.77 31.50
N PHE A 146 -15.89 -15.22 32.60
CA PHE A 146 -15.43 -16.59 32.83
C PHE A 146 -15.82 -17.05 34.23
N THR A 147 -16.29 -18.30 34.32
CA THR A 147 -16.56 -19.00 35.58
C THR A 147 -15.47 -20.04 35.82
N ARG A 148 -14.80 -20.01 36.97
CA ARG A 148 -13.75 -20.97 37.33
C ARG A 148 -13.98 -21.56 38.72
N ILE A 149 -13.44 -22.75 38.93
CA ILE A 149 -13.40 -23.37 40.26
C ILE A 149 -12.39 -22.63 41.15
N ALA A 150 -12.82 -22.33 42.38
CA ALA A 150 -12.06 -21.61 43.39
C ALA A 150 -11.74 -22.46 44.63
N SER A 151 -12.27 -23.69 44.70
CA SER A 151 -11.99 -24.65 45.78
C SER A 151 -10.57 -25.19 45.71
N ARG A 152 -9.90 -25.32 46.86
CA ARG A 152 -8.54 -25.90 46.94
C ARG A 152 -8.55 -27.42 46.79
N GLU A 153 -9.68 -28.04 47.11
CA GLU A 153 -9.90 -29.48 47.05
C GLU A 153 -10.19 -29.96 45.61
N ALA A 154 -10.28 -29.03 44.66
CA ALA A 154 -10.53 -29.32 43.26
C ALA A 154 -9.36 -30.09 42.63
N VAL A 155 -9.67 -31.24 42.01
CA VAL A 155 -8.70 -32.00 41.23
C VAL A 155 -8.57 -31.37 39.85
N TRP A 156 -7.40 -30.83 39.55
CA TRP A 156 -7.13 -30.16 38.27
C TRP A 156 -6.56 -31.15 37.24
N HIS A 157 -6.99 -31.02 35.99
CA HIS A 157 -6.43 -31.75 34.87
C HIS A 157 -4.95 -31.42 34.70
N ARG A 158 -4.15 -32.45 34.41
CA ARG A 158 -2.76 -32.36 34.02
C ARG A 158 -2.55 -33.32 32.86
N SER A 159 -2.17 -32.83 31.69
CA SER A 159 -1.82 -33.72 30.58
C SER A 159 -0.65 -34.62 30.97
N SER A 160 -0.80 -35.91 30.69
CA SER A 160 0.20 -36.94 30.96
C SER A 160 0.77 -37.55 29.68
N VAL A 161 0.51 -36.96 28.52
CA VAL A 161 0.82 -37.55 27.21
C VAL A 161 1.70 -36.64 26.35
N ALA A 162 2.50 -37.23 25.48
CA ALA A 162 3.34 -36.49 24.55
C ALA A 162 2.48 -35.74 23.50
N PRO A 163 2.74 -34.45 23.27
CA PRO A 163 1.97 -33.66 22.32
C PRO A 163 2.15 -34.14 20.88
N ARG A 164 1.07 -34.05 20.10
CA ARG A 164 1.08 -34.30 18.66
C ARG A 164 0.42 -33.13 17.93
N GLU A 165 1.14 -32.57 16.97
CA GLU A 165 0.63 -31.46 16.16
C GLU A 165 -0.59 -31.87 15.34
N ASP A 166 -1.54 -30.94 15.21
CA ASP A 166 -2.75 -31.06 14.39
C ASP A 166 -3.24 -29.66 14.00
N THR A 167 -4.43 -29.55 13.41
CA THR A 167 -5.05 -28.27 13.04
C THR A 167 -6.54 -28.29 13.42
N LEU A 168 -7.01 -27.29 14.16
CA LEU A 168 -8.44 -27.07 14.34
C LEU A 168 -9.01 -26.42 13.09
N MET A 169 -10.09 -26.99 12.58
CA MET A 169 -10.94 -26.41 11.56
C MET A 169 -12.24 -25.92 12.20
N LEU A 170 -12.52 -24.62 12.04
CA LEU A 170 -13.74 -24.00 12.51
C LEU A 170 -14.62 -23.64 11.31
N SER A 171 -15.86 -24.16 11.30
CA SER A 171 -16.81 -23.94 10.22
C SER A 171 -18.19 -23.51 10.73
N LYS A 172 -18.78 -22.52 10.06
CA LYS A 172 -20.14 -22.05 10.30
C LYS A 172 -20.70 -21.38 9.05
N GLU A 173 -21.97 -21.65 8.73
CA GLU A 173 -22.66 -20.97 7.62
C GLU A 173 -22.64 -19.44 7.80
N GLY A 174 -22.38 -18.72 6.72
CA GLY A 174 -22.22 -17.26 6.74
C GLY A 174 -20.85 -16.76 7.22
N TYR A 175 -19.94 -17.65 7.63
CA TYR A 175 -18.55 -17.32 7.99
C TYR A 175 -17.56 -18.03 7.07
N TYR A 176 -16.36 -17.47 6.94
CA TYR A 176 -15.23 -18.18 6.33
C TYR A 176 -14.68 -19.23 7.29
N THR A 177 -14.28 -20.39 6.75
CA THR A 177 -13.61 -21.44 7.53
C THR A 177 -12.29 -20.92 8.08
N ARG A 178 -12.00 -21.21 9.36
CA ARG A 178 -10.73 -20.84 10.00
C ARG A 178 -9.95 -22.09 10.38
N LEU A 179 -8.67 -22.13 10.01
CA LEU A 179 -7.73 -23.19 10.38
C LEU A 179 -6.77 -22.65 11.44
N ILE A 180 -6.49 -23.44 12.48
CA ILE A 180 -5.59 -23.06 13.58
C ILE A 180 -4.62 -24.21 13.83
N PRO A 181 -3.33 -24.06 13.49
CA PRO A 181 -2.31 -25.04 13.85
C PRO A 181 -2.20 -25.20 15.36
N LEU A 182 -2.07 -26.44 15.82
CA LEU A 182 -1.95 -26.78 17.22
C LEU A 182 -0.61 -27.46 17.47
N SER A 183 0.04 -27.12 18.57
CA SER A 183 1.28 -27.80 19.01
C SER A 183 1.00 -29.14 19.69
N GLY A 184 -0.26 -29.53 19.87
CA GLY A 184 -0.66 -30.78 20.53
C GLY A 184 -0.68 -30.76 22.06
N ASN A 185 -0.60 -29.58 22.70
CA ASN A 185 -0.72 -29.42 24.15
C ASN A 185 -2.11 -28.89 24.54
N ASP A 186 -2.47 -29.07 25.80
CA ASP A 186 -3.64 -28.40 26.39
C ASP A 186 -3.58 -26.89 26.18
N THR A 187 -4.59 -26.31 25.53
CA THR A 187 -4.53 -24.91 25.08
C THR A 187 -5.87 -24.20 25.25
N LEU A 188 -5.81 -23.00 25.83
CA LEU A 188 -6.92 -22.05 25.90
C LEU A 188 -6.83 -21.05 24.72
N LEU A 189 -7.81 -21.10 23.82
CA LEU A 189 -7.82 -20.33 22.57
C LEU A 189 -8.80 -19.16 22.63
N ARG A 190 -8.39 -18.03 22.04
CA ARG A 190 -9.30 -16.93 21.66
C ARG A 190 -9.34 -16.88 20.14
N ILE A 191 -10.51 -17.16 19.58
CA ILE A 191 -10.65 -17.36 18.14
C ILE A 191 -11.61 -16.31 17.58
N ASN A 192 -11.18 -15.62 16.52
CA ASN A 192 -12.06 -14.69 15.79
C ASN A 192 -12.53 -15.33 14.48
N MET A 193 -13.82 -15.30 14.21
CA MET A 193 -14.40 -15.72 12.93
C MET A 193 -14.89 -14.51 12.14
N LEU A 194 -14.75 -14.61 10.82
CA LEU A 194 -15.08 -13.55 9.88
C LEU A 194 -16.34 -13.93 9.09
N LYS A 195 -17.38 -13.09 9.19
CA LYS A 195 -18.56 -13.19 8.33
C LYS A 195 -18.21 -12.95 6.87
N LYS A 196 -18.89 -13.67 5.97
CA LYS A 196 -18.77 -13.49 4.52
C LYS A 196 -19.28 -12.12 4.04
N GLU A 197 -20.27 -11.57 4.73
CA GLU A 197 -20.77 -10.20 4.51
C GLU A 197 -20.58 -9.36 5.76
N ASN A 198 -19.82 -8.26 5.66
CA ASN A 198 -19.49 -7.44 6.82
C ASN A 198 -19.35 -5.94 6.49
N LYS A 199 -20.40 -5.17 6.77
CA LYS A 199 -20.43 -3.70 6.56
C LYS A 199 -19.75 -2.92 7.70
N GLU A 200 -19.57 -3.54 8.87
CA GLU A 200 -18.99 -2.90 10.06
C GLU A 200 -17.54 -3.28 10.32
N LEU A 201 -16.87 -3.92 9.35
CA LEU A 201 -15.46 -4.25 9.47
C LEU A 201 -14.62 -2.97 9.48
N HIS A 202 -14.02 -2.65 10.63
CA HIS A 202 -13.16 -1.48 10.78
C HIS A 202 -11.67 -1.81 10.64
N TYR A 203 -11.23 -2.93 11.19
CA TYR A 203 -9.85 -3.39 11.17
C TYR A 203 -9.78 -4.89 11.54
N PHE A 204 -8.63 -5.50 11.31
CA PHE A 204 -8.22 -6.74 11.96
C PHE A 204 -7.04 -6.49 12.90
N ASN A 205 -6.95 -7.25 13.99
CA ASN A 205 -5.72 -7.28 14.79
C ASN A 205 -4.69 -8.27 14.23
N GLU A 206 -5.16 -9.22 13.43
CA GLU A 206 -4.34 -10.24 12.79
C GLU A 206 -4.82 -10.47 11.35
N LEU A 207 -3.90 -10.58 10.39
CA LEU A 207 -4.18 -11.05 9.04
C LEU A 207 -3.99 -12.57 8.99
N ILE A 208 -5.04 -13.33 9.28
CA ILE A 208 -4.93 -14.80 9.39
C ILE A 208 -4.84 -15.54 8.04
N ALA A 209 -5.20 -14.87 6.94
CA ALA A 209 -5.20 -15.44 5.58
C ALA A 209 -5.18 -14.33 4.51
N PRO A 210 -4.79 -14.61 3.26
CA PRO A 210 -4.80 -13.63 2.16
C PRO A 210 -6.12 -12.87 1.99
N LEU A 211 -7.23 -13.59 2.12
CA LEU A 211 -8.56 -12.99 2.06
C LEU A 211 -8.79 -11.87 3.10
N ALA A 212 -8.16 -11.96 4.27
CA ALA A 212 -8.26 -10.91 5.28
C ALA A 212 -7.63 -9.60 4.78
N PHE A 213 -6.53 -9.68 4.02
CA PHE A 213 -5.93 -8.51 3.38
C PHE A 213 -6.89 -7.93 2.33
N ASP A 214 -7.46 -8.74 1.45
CA ASP A 214 -8.38 -8.31 0.38
C ASP A 214 -9.64 -7.60 0.88
N LEU A 215 -10.14 -8.03 2.05
CA LEU A 215 -11.31 -7.43 2.66
C LEU A 215 -11.04 -5.99 3.15
N LEU A 216 -9.81 -5.73 3.62
CA LEU A 216 -9.37 -4.44 4.12
C LEU A 216 -8.78 -3.54 3.04
N SER A 217 -8.13 -4.13 2.03
CA SER A 217 -7.27 -3.43 1.10
C SER A 217 -8.05 -2.53 0.14
N SER A 218 -7.43 -1.45 -0.33
CA SER A 218 -7.94 -0.67 -1.45
C SER A 218 -6.79 -0.32 -2.39
N ALA A 219 -7.11 0.24 -3.56
CA ALA A 219 -6.09 0.93 -4.34
C ALA A 219 -5.37 1.98 -3.45
N PRO A 220 -4.03 2.11 -3.55
CA PRO A 220 -3.29 3.10 -2.78
C PRO A 220 -3.78 4.52 -3.09
N PRO A 221 -3.85 5.41 -2.09
CA PRO A 221 -4.35 6.77 -2.29
C PRO A 221 -3.45 7.64 -3.19
N ARG A 222 -2.21 7.21 -3.44
CA ARG A 222 -1.20 7.87 -4.27
C ARG A 222 -0.20 6.85 -4.82
N THR A 223 -0.56 6.09 -5.84
CA THR A 223 0.44 5.33 -6.61
C THR A 223 0.24 5.51 -8.10
N TYR A 224 1.37 5.63 -8.76
CA TYR A 224 1.60 5.52 -10.20
C TYR A 224 1.82 4.03 -10.59
N ASP A 225 1.86 3.15 -9.59
CA ASP A 225 2.08 1.71 -9.69
C ASP A 225 0.74 0.99 -9.85
N ALA A 226 0.65 0.21 -10.92
CA ALA A 226 -0.50 -0.63 -11.22
C ALA A 226 -0.49 -1.94 -10.42
N TYR A 227 -1.67 -2.55 -10.23
CA TYR A 227 -1.82 -3.85 -9.55
C TYR A 227 -1.30 -3.90 -8.09
N VAL A 228 -1.27 -2.74 -7.43
CA VAL A 228 -0.93 -2.63 -6.01
C VAL A 228 -2.19 -2.52 -5.17
N SER A 229 -2.29 -3.32 -4.12
CA SER A 229 -3.34 -3.21 -3.10
C SER A 229 -2.74 -2.77 -1.77
N THR A 230 -3.36 -1.83 -1.04
CA THR A 230 -2.81 -1.31 0.22
C THR A 230 -3.72 -1.56 1.41
N VAL A 231 -3.12 -2.01 2.51
CA VAL A 231 -3.70 -1.99 3.85
C VAL A 231 -2.93 -0.98 4.69
N LYS A 232 -3.65 0.01 5.25
CA LYS A 232 -3.05 0.89 6.26
C LYS A 232 -2.86 0.10 7.55
N ILE A 233 -1.72 0.28 8.19
CA ILE A 233 -1.42 -0.39 9.45
C ILE A 233 -1.01 0.60 10.54
N ILE A 234 -1.32 0.28 11.79
CA ILE A 234 -0.80 0.94 12.99
C ILE A 234 -0.44 -0.16 13.98
N HIS A 235 0.81 -0.18 14.45
CA HIS A 235 1.14 -0.86 15.70
C HIS A 235 1.04 0.16 16.83
N ASN A 236 0.22 -0.15 17.84
CA ASN A 236 0.19 0.61 19.08
C ASN A 236 1.19 -0.04 20.05
N HIS A 237 2.26 0.67 20.35
CA HIS A 237 3.34 0.15 21.18
C HIS A 237 2.95 0.06 22.66
N ASP A 238 2.03 0.90 23.15
CA ASP A 238 1.63 0.94 24.56
C ASP A 238 0.85 -0.31 24.99
N ASP A 239 -0.02 -0.84 24.13
CA ASP A 239 -0.84 -2.03 24.38
C ASP A 239 -0.37 -3.27 23.60
N ASP A 240 0.68 -3.11 22.81
CA ASP A 240 1.28 -4.09 21.91
C ASP A 240 0.27 -4.73 20.92
N LEU A 241 -0.70 -3.95 20.45
CA LEU A 241 -1.69 -4.38 19.47
C LEU A 241 -1.39 -3.89 18.06
N MET A 242 -1.47 -4.80 17.10
CA MET A 242 -1.43 -4.49 15.69
C MET A 242 -2.85 -4.16 15.19
N TYR A 243 -2.96 -3.18 14.30
CA TYR A 243 -4.22 -2.79 13.65
C TYR A 243 -4.03 -2.75 12.14
N TYR A 244 -4.58 -3.73 11.45
CA TYR A 244 -4.73 -3.77 9.99
C TYR A 244 -6.04 -3.09 9.63
N ILE A 245 -5.96 -1.85 9.15
CA ILE A 245 -7.09 -0.95 9.00
C ILE A 245 -7.85 -1.23 7.71
N ASN A 246 -9.19 -1.19 7.76
CA ASN A 246 -10.00 -1.19 6.55
C ASN A 246 -9.78 0.12 5.77
N THR A 247 -8.89 0.06 4.78
CA THR A 247 -8.49 1.21 3.95
C THR A 247 -9.67 1.76 3.15
N LYS A 248 -10.64 0.92 2.78
CA LYS A 248 -11.88 1.34 2.08
C LYS A 248 -12.70 2.30 2.94
N ARG A 249 -12.66 2.14 4.27
CA ARG A 249 -13.41 2.96 5.24
C ARG A 249 -12.61 4.14 5.78
N TYR A 250 -11.31 3.98 5.94
CA TYR A 250 -10.43 4.98 6.57
C TYR A 250 -9.38 5.51 5.58
N LYS A 251 -9.63 6.72 5.07
CA LYS A 251 -8.71 7.38 4.13
C LYS A 251 -7.37 7.74 4.77
N TYR A 252 -7.33 8.06 6.07
CA TYR A 252 -6.14 8.47 6.81
C TYR A 252 -5.95 7.69 8.12
N HIS A 253 -4.70 7.41 8.51
CA HIS A 253 -4.37 6.83 9.83
C HIS A 253 -4.98 7.64 10.98
N PHE A 254 -4.94 8.98 10.89
CA PHE A 254 -5.57 9.86 11.88
C PHE A 254 -7.06 9.58 12.06
N THR A 255 -7.84 9.47 10.98
CA THR A 255 -9.30 9.24 11.08
C THR A 255 -9.64 7.89 11.72
N PHE A 256 -8.76 6.90 11.57
CA PHE A 256 -8.87 5.63 12.27
C PHE A 256 -8.53 5.80 13.76
N ALA A 257 -7.39 6.40 14.06
CA ALA A 257 -6.94 6.61 15.43
C ALA A 257 -7.94 7.44 16.25
N GLU A 258 -8.58 8.45 15.65
CA GLU A 258 -9.62 9.24 16.30
C GLU A 258 -10.85 8.40 16.66
N LYS A 259 -11.34 7.60 15.71
CA LYS A 259 -12.61 6.86 15.84
C LYS A 259 -12.47 5.56 16.62
N GLN A 260 -11.33 4.88 16.52
CA GLN A 260 -11.12 3.53 17.05
C GLN A 260 -10.13 3.51 18.22
N LEU A 261 -9.14 4.40 18.24
CA LEU A 261 -8.10 4.44 19.28
C LEU A 261 -8.27 5.62 20.26
N GLY A 262 -9.31 6.45 20.08
CA GLY A 262 -9.60 7.57 20.97
C GLY A 262 -8.63 8.76 20.87
N PHE A 263 -7.87 8.91 19.78
CA PHE A 263 -6.97 10.04 19.58
C PHE A 263 -7.75 11.34 19.28
N LYS A 264 -7.93 12.21 20.29
CA LYS A 264 -8.78 13.43 20.19
C LYS A 264 -8.03 14.75 20.01
N LYS A 265 -6.71 14.73 19.71
CA LYS A 265 -5.87 15.94 19.62
C LYS A 265 -5.84 16.60 18.22
N GLY A 266 -6.54 16.02 17.24
CA GLY A 266 -6.61 16.53 15.86
C GLY A 266 -5.45 16.10 14.96
N ASN A 267 -5.65 16.22 13.64
CA ASN A 267 -4.76 15.69 12.60
C ASN A 267 -3.34 16.31 12.61
N PHE A 268 -3.24 17.61 12.86
CA PHE A 268 -1.95 18.30 12.93
C PHE A 268 -1.08 17.70 14.05
N VAL A 269 -1.65 17.56 15.26
CA VAL A 269 -0.95 16.97 16.40
C VAL A 269 -0.64 15.49 16.14
N PHE A 270 -1.55 14.74 15.52
CA PHE A 270 -1.29 13.35 15.11
C PHE A 270 -0.04 13.27 14.23
N ASN A 271 0.07 14.13 13.22
CA ASN A 271 1.23 14.10 12.34
C ASN A 271 2.53 14.45 13.06
N GLN A 272 2.52 15.49 13.89
CA GLN A 272 3.70 15.91 14.65
C GLN A 272 4.13 14.89 15.70
N THR A 273 3.21 14.09 16.25
CA THR A 273 3.51 13.19 17.37
C THR A 273 3.68 11.73 16.96
N GLN A 274 3.07 11.28 15.85
CA GLN A 274 3.05 9.85 15.48
C GLN A 274 3.86 9.53 14.20
N TYR A 275 4.15 10.52 13.35
CA TYR A 275 5.08 10.35 12.22
C TYR A 275 6.50 10.83 12.53
N LEU A 276 6.67 11.88 13.33
CA LEU A 276 7.99 12.37 13.74
C LEU A 276 8.50 11.61 14.97
N GLU A 277 9.81 11.53 15.14
CA GLU A 277 10.40 10.88 16.31
C GLU A 277 10.34 11.81 17.52
N ASN A 278 9.68 11.39 18.60
CA ASN A 278 9.48 12.16 19.83
C ASN A 278 8.96 11.26 20.96
N GLU A 279 9.02 11.72 22.21
CA GLU A 279 8.59 10.97 23.39
C GLU A 279 7.08 10.66 23.45
N ASN A 280 6.24 11.39 22.71
CA ASN A 280 4.79 11.16 22.67
C ASN A 280 4.37 10.22 21.53
N ARG A 281 5.34 9.57 20.87
CA ARG A 281 5.09 8.60 19.80
C ARG A 281 4.82 7.24 20.40
N TYR A 282 3.59 6.76 20.26
CA TYR A 282 3.17 5.43 20.70
C TYR A 282 2.46 4.65 19.59
N LEU A 283 2.07 5.33 18.51
CA LEU A 283 1.51 4.72 17.31
C LEU A 283 2.56 4.71 16.20
N TYR A 284 2.73 3.55 15.57
CA TYR A 284 3.64 3.31 14.45
C TYR A 284 2.84 3.13 13.14
N PRO A 285 2.39 4.23 12.51
CA PRO A 285 1.63 4.19 11.26
C PRO A 285 2.51 3.87 10.05
N ALA A 286 2.08 2.90 9.24
CA ALA A 286 2.69 2.55 7.96
C ALA A 286 1.64 2.04 6.96
N ASN A 287 2.07 1.76 5.73
CA ASN A 287 1.25 1.09 4.72
C ASN A 287 1.87 -0.27 4.38
N LEU A 288 1.04 -1.29 4.20
CA LEU A 288 1.43 -2.59 3.70
C LEU A 288 0.86 -2.75 2.29
N ASN A 289 1.74 -2.71 1.30
CA ASN A 289 1.38 -2.74 -0.13
C ASN A 289 1.63 -4.13 -0.70
N TYR A 290 0.62 -4.77 -1.26
CA TYR A 290 0.77 -6.02 -2.00
C TYR A 290 0.99 -5.74 -3.49
N TYR A 291 2.10 -6.21 -4.03
CA TYR A 291 2.48 -6.12 -5.44
C TYR A 291 2.18 -7.46 -6.11
N GLN A 292 1.06 -7.54 -6.84
CA GLN A 292 0.53 -8.79 -7.38
C GLN A 292 1.47 -9.48 -8.37
N ASP A 293 2.13 -8.71 -9.24
CA ASP A 293 3.03 -9.26 -10.28
C ASP A 293 4.26 -9.97 -9.70
N LEU A 294 4.68 -9.56 -8.49
CA LEU A 294 5.84 -10.10 -7.78
C LEU A 294 5.45 -11.08 -6.66
N ASP A 295 4.18 -11.14 -6.30
CA ASP A 295 3.65 -11.85 -5.13
C ASP A 295 4.37 -11.50 -3.80
N ILE A 296 4.66 -10.21 -3.61
CA ILE A 296 5.32 -9.68 -2.39
C ILE A 296 4.54 -8.56 -1.72
N TYR A 297 4.81 -8.38 -0.43
CA TYR A 297 4.28 -7.33 0.41
C TYR A 297 5.39 -6.36 0.79
N VAL A 298 5.14 -5.08 0.61
CA VAL A 298 6.10 -4.00 0.81
C VAL A 298 5.60 -3.08 1.92
N LEU A 299 6.35 -3.04 3.02
CA LEU A 299 6.19 -2.07 4.09
C LEU A 299 6.68 -0.71 3.62
N TYR A 300 5.74 0.23 3.49
CA TYR A 300 5.98 1.58 3.00
C TYR A 300 5.78 2.63 4.09
N LEU A 301 6.79 3.50 4.26
CA LEU A 301 6.77 4.64 5.17
C LEU A 301 6.72 5.95 4.38
N VAL A 302 5.70 6.76 4.60
CA VAL A 302 5.53 8.09 3.97
C VAL A 302 6.71 9.00 4.26
N SER A 303 7.08 9.90 3.33
CA SER A 303 8.29 10.75 3.39
C SER A 303 8.50 11.50 4.73
N GLY A 304 7.42 11.93 5.38
CA GLY A 304 7.49 12.61 6.68
C GLY A 304 7.66 11.71 7.90
N ASN A 305 7.66 10.38 7.74
CA ASN A 305 7.84 9.44 8.83
C ASN A 305 9.33 9.32 9.18
N GLN A 306 9.69 9.58 10.44
CA GLN A 306 11.04 9.58 11.00
C GLN A 306 11.30 8.37 11.92
N MET A 307 10.57 7.26 11.75
CA MET A 307 10.78 6.03 12.52
C MET A 307 12.22 5.52 12.40
N SER A 308 12.84 5.23 13.55
CA SER A 308 14.18 4.64 13.62
C SER A 308 14.21 3.21 13.07
N CYS A 309 15.37 2.72 12.63
CA CYS A 309 15.50 1.32 12.19
C CYS A 309 15.12 0.30 13.28
N GLU A 310 15.33 0.63 14.55
CA GLU A 310 14.93 -0.23 15.69
C GLU A 310 13.40 -0.37 15.75
N ASN A 311 12.67 0.75 15.67
CA ASN A 311 11.21 0.74 15.66
C ASN A 311 10.64 0.12 14.37
N ILE A 312 11.31 0.29 13.23
CA ILE A 312 10.95 -0.37 11.97
C ILE A 312 11.10 -1.90 12.10
N LYS A 313 12.19 -2.38 12.72
CA LYS A 313 12.41 -3.80 12.97
C LYS A 313 11.32 -4.39 13.87
N LEU A 314 10.93 -3.66 14.92
CA LEU A 314 9.85 -4.06 15.81
C LEU A 314 8.50 -4.11 15.09
N LEU A 315 8.17 -3.11 14.26
CA LEU A 315 6.97 -3.14 13.43
C LEU A 315 6.98 -4.30 12.43
N TYR A 316 8.13 -4.55 11.77
CA TYR A 316 8.31 -5.65 10.83
C TYR A 316 8.08 -7.01 11.50
N GLN A 317 8.67 -7.23 12.68
CA GLN A 317 8.47 -8.46 13.47
C GLN A 317 7.00 -8.62 13.87
N LYS A 318 6.36 -7.53 14.32
CA LYS A 318 4.94 -7.56 14.69
C LYS A 318 4.04 -7.94 13.51
N ILE A 319 4.36 -7.49 12.29
CA ILE A 319 3.63 -7.90 11.09
C ILE A 319 3.75 -9.42 10.89
N LEU A 320 4.95 -9.99 10.96
CA LEU A 320 5.15 -11.43 10.82
C LEU A 320 4.42 -12.24 11.90
N GLU A 321 4.42 -11.76 13.15
CA GLU A 321 3.72 -12.43 14.25
C GLU A 321 2.19 -12.41 14.10
N THR A 322 1.65 -11.38 13.45
CA THR A 322 0.20 -11.13 13.37
C THR A 322 -0.34 -11.26 11.95
N SER A 323 0.40 -11.90 11.04
CA SER A 323 -0.07 -12.13 9.66
C SER A 323 0.29 -13.51 9.14
N TYR A 324 -0.32 -13.90 8.01
CA TYR A 324 0.03 -15.11 7.25
C TYR A 324 1.35 -14.97 6.47
N LEU A 325 1.99 -13.79 6.51
CA LEU A 325 3.17 -13.50 5.69
C LEU A 325 4.42 -14.19 6.24
N SER A 326 5.25 -14.68 5.32
CA SER A 326 6.58 -15.19 5.64
C SER A 326 7.66 -14.11 5.46
N LYS A 327 8.88 -14.39 5.92
CA LYS A 327 10.03 -13.48 5.77
C LYS A 327 10.44 -13.28 4.30
N GLU A 328 10.11 -14.24 3.45
CA GLU A 328 10.40 -14.23 2.02
C GLU A 328 9.39 -13.37 1.24
N GLN A 329 8.26 -13.01 1.85
CA GLN A 329 7.19 -12.24 1.22
C GLN A 329 7.11 -10.78 1.70
N LEU A 330 7.77 -10.41 2.81
CA LEU A 330 7.68 -9.08 3.40
C LEU A 330 9.00 -8.31 3.25
N PHE A 331 8.96 -7.13 2.65
CA PHE A 331 10.12 -6.27 2.41
C PHE A 331 9.86 -4.86 2.90
N LEU A 332 10.87 -4.18 3.42
CA LEU A 332 10.84 -2.72 3.64
C LEU A 332 11.23 -2.00 2.34
N PHE A 333 10.44 -0.98 1.98
CA PHE A 333 10.74 -0.17 0.80
C PHE A 333 11.95 0.74 1.05
N ALA A 334 13.07 0.45 0.41
CA ALA A 334 14.34 1.16 0.58
C ALA A 334 14.42 2.42 -0.31
N ASN A 335 13.43 3.31 -0.22
CA ASN A 335 13.39 4.55 -0.99
C ASN A 335 14.16 5.73 -0.36
N ARG A 336 14.88 5.48 0.73
CA ARG A 336 15.75 6.46 1.38
C ARG A 336 17.06 5.81 1.82
N PRO A 337 18.19 6.54 1.77
CA PRO A 337 19.50 5.99 2.15
C PRO A 337 19.55 5.45 3.59
N GLU A 338 18.80 6.05 4.52
CA GLU A 338 18.83 5.66 5.94
C GLU A 338 18.33 4.23 6.15
N PHE A 339 17.40 3.75 5.30
CA PHE A 339 16.82 2.41 5.42
C PHE A 339 17.76 1.29 4.99
N GLN A 340 18.84 1.58 4.26
CA GLN A 340 19.83 0.58 3.86
C GLN A 340 20.54 -0.06 5.06
N ASN A 341 20.53 0.62 6.22
CA ASN A 341 21.15 0.13 7.45
C ASN A 341 20.17 -0.60 8.37
N CYS A 342 18.88 -0.71 8.01
CA CYS A 342 17.91 -1.40 8.83
C CYS A 342 18.06 -2.92 8.68
N GLU A 343 18.08 -3.66 9.80
CA GLU A 343 18.24 -5.12 9.83
C GLU A 343 16.93 -5.88 9.48
N VAL A 344 16.34 -5.58 8.33
CA VAL A 344 15.15 -6.24 7.78
C VAL A 344 15.33 -6.44 6.26
N PRO A 345 14.66 -7.42 5.62
CA PRO A 345 14.67 -7.55 4.16
C PRO A 345 14.24 -6.26 3.47
N LEU A 346 15.00 -5.85 2.45
CA LEU A 346 14.81 -4.60 1.72
C LEU A 346 14.44 -4.90 0.28
N ILE A 347 13.65 -4.02 -0.33
CA ILE A 347 13.47 -3.97 -1.78
C ILE A 347 13.73 -2.55 -2.28
N SER A 348 14.56 -2.41 -3.31
CA SER A 348 14.85 -1.09 -3.90
C SER A 348 13.72 -0.64 -4.83
N PRO A 349 13.60 0.68 -5.11
CA PRO A 349 12.71 1.16 -6.16
C PRO A 349 12.98 0.47 -7.51
N GLU A 350 14.24 0.27 -7.88
CA GLU A 350 14.63 -0.37 -9.13
C GLU A 350 14.08 -1.81 -9.21
N GLU A 351 14.34 -2.62 -8.18
CA GLU A 351 13.89 -4.02 -8.09
C GLU A 351 12.35 -4.12 -8.08
N LEU A 352 11.68 -3.23 -7.34
CA LEU A 352 10.23 -3.21 -7.23
C LEU A 352 9.54 -2.84 -8.55
N TYR A 353 10.15 -1.94 -9.34
CA TYR A 353 9.60 -1.50 -10.61
C TYR A 353 9.99 -2.42 -11.77
N GLU A 354 11.14 -3.12 -11.72
CA GLU A 354 11.56 -4.10 -12.73
C GLU A 354 10.51 -5.20 -12.96
N GLY A 355 9.78 -5.61 -11.91
CA GLY A 355 8.69 -6.59 -12.01
C GLY A 355 7.38 -6.11 -12.63
N GLN A 356 7.18 -4.80 -12.82
CA GLN A 356 5.90 -4.24 -13.28
C GLN A 356 5.91 -3.96 -14.77
N ASN A 357 4.82 -4.26 -15.49
CA ASN A 357 4.72 -3.95 -16.92
C ASN A 357 4.12 -2.56 -17.21
N TYR A 358 3.30 -2.00 -16.32
CA TYR A 358 2.55 -0.76 -16.55
C TYR A 358 2.73 0.26 -15.40
N GLN A 359 2.92 1.52 -15.76
CA GLN A 359 2.98 2.66 -14.84
C GLN A 359 2.08 3.77 -15.37
N ALA A 360 1.13 4.22 -14.56
CA ALA A 360 0.37 5.42 -14.86
C ALA A 360 1.21 6.63 -14.47
N LEU A 361 1.39 7.63 -15.34
CA LEU A 361 2.21 8.81 -15.00
C LEU A 361 1.37 10.09 -14.92
N ASN A 362 0.48 10.32 -15.88
CA ASN A 362 -0.52 11.38 -15.85
C ASN A 362 -1.90 10.83 -16.24
N LEU A 363 -2.85 10.88 -15.31
CA LEU A 363 -4.20 10.36 -15.46
C LEU A 363 -5.07 11.35 -16.26
N ALA A 364 -4.99 11.24 -17.57
CA ALA A 364 -5.77 12.05 -18.50
C ALA A 364 -6.27 11.20 -19.67
N GLU A 365 -7.11 11.82 -20.50
CA GLU A 365 -7.61 11.22 -21.73
C GLU A 365 -7.46 12.20 -22.90
N ASN A 366 -7.21 11.67 -24.08
CA ASN A 366 -7.10 12.46 -25.29
C ASN A 366 -7.32 11.62 -26.55
N TYR A 367 -7.51 12.32 -27.67
CA TYR A 367 -7.61 11.74 -29.00
C TYR A 367 -6.38 12.13 -29.83
N GLY A 368 -5.83 11.18 -30.57
CA GLY A 368 -4.70 11.44 -31.45
C GLY A 368 -4.32 10.25 -32.34
N TYR A 369 -3.44 10.48 -33.31
CA TYR A 369 -2.91 9.48 -34.21
C TYR A 369 -1.78 8.72 -33.52
N LEU A 370 -1.92 7.39 -33.39
CA LEU A 370 -0.94 6.57 -32.70
C LEU A 370 0.30 6.35 -33.59
N ARG A 371 1.49 6.69 -33.10
CA ARG A 371 2.75 6.54 -33.86
C ARG A 371 3.86 6.01 -32.97
N LYS A 372 4.78 5.25 -33.55
CA LYS A 372 6.05 4.86 -32.92
C LYS A 372 7.15 5.76 -33.42
N VAL A 373 7.98 6.24 -32.51
CA VAL A 373 9.15 7.06 -32.82
C VAL A 373 10.28 6.58 -31.94
N GLU A 374 11.39 6.17 -32.55
CA GLU A 374 12.59 5.84 -31.77
C GLU A 374 13.14 7.13 -31.15
N ARG A 375 13.55 7.07 -29.88
CA ARG A 375 14.09 8.22 -29.14
C ARG A 375 15.24 8.90 -29.90
N LYS A 376 16.06 8.13 -30.63
CA LYS A 376 17.18 8.67 -31.41
C LYS A 376 16.74 9.47 -32.65
N GLU A 377 15.53 9.24 -33.14
CA GLU A 377 14.97 9.88 -34.35
C GLU A 377 14.07 11.07 -34.02
N LEU A 378 13.80 11.31 -32.73
CA LEU A 378 12.91 12.36 -32.26
C LEU A 378 13.32 13.75 -32.74
N GLU A 379 14.63 14.07 -32.77
CA GLU A 379 15.12 15.38 -33.21
C GLU A 379 14.81 15.66 -34.68
N ASP A 380 14.69 14.62 -35.50
CA ASP A 380 14.41 14.72 -36.93
C ASP A 380 12.94 14.54 -37.28
N THR A 381 12.13 14.03 -36.35
CA THR A 381 10.73 13.68 -36.56
C THR A 381 9.81 14.81 -36.14
N TYR A 382 8.97 15.28 -37.07
CA TYR A 382 7.90 16.21 -36.71
C TYR A 382 6.77 15.48 -36.00
N LEU A 383 6.47 15.89 -34.76
CA LEU A 383 5.32 15.43 -33.99
C LEU A 383 4.26 16.52 -33.90
N SER A 384 3.03 16.16 -34.26
CA SER A 384 1.86 17.02 -34.18
C SER A 384 1.25 17.01 -32.77
N ARG A 385 0.53 18.08 -32.42
CA ARG A 385 -0.28 18.14 -31.20
C ARG A 385 -1.38 17.08 -31.13
N HIS A 386 -1.74 16.50 -32.29
CA HIS A 386 -2.70 15.41 -32.41
C HIS A 386 -2.04 14.04 -32.50
N ASP A 387 -0.75 13.90 -32.23
CA ASP A 387 -0.10 12.59 -32.22
C ASP A 387 -0.07 12.01 -30.80
N ILE A 388 -0.32 10.70 -30.67
CA ILE A 388 -0.04 9.92 -29.45
C ILE A 388 1.20 9.08 -29.76
N ILE A 389 2.28 9.31 -29.02
CA ILE A 389 3.59 8.75 -29.37
C ILE A 389 3.99 7.64 -28.42
N VAL A 390 4.42 6.53 -29.01
CA VAL A 390 5.12 5.43 -28.34
C VAL A 390 6.62 5.60 -28.57
N PHE A 391 7.37 5.76 -27.48
CA PHE A 391 8.84 5.79 -27.49
C PHE A 391 9.44 4.50 -26.94
N ASP A 392 10.58 4.10 -27.50
CA ASP A 392 11.41 2.97 -27.08
C ASP A 392 12.29 3.27 -25.84
N ALA A 393 12.29 4.52 -25.37
CA ALA A 393 12.93 4.98 -24.14
C ALA A 393 12.35 6.35 -23.70
N ILE A 394 12.77 6.88 -22.54
CA ILE A 394 12.39 8.23 -22.10
C ILE A 394 13.03 9.29 -23.00
N PRO A 395 12.27 10.18 -23.67
CA PRO A 395 12.85 11.30 -24.42
C PRO A 395 13.34 12.41 -23.48
N ASN A 396 14.39 13.12 -23.87
CA ASN A 396 14.89 14.28 -23.11
C ASN A 396 13.93 15.47 -23.17
N ASP A 397 13.32 15.68 -24.34
CA ASP A 397 12.34 16.72 -24.60
C ASP A 397 11.33 16.22 -25.63
N VAL A 398 10.12 16.78 -25.64
CA VAL A 398 9.06 16.42 -26.59
C VAL A 398 8.18 17.64 -26.85
N SER A 399 7.84 17.85 -28.13
CA SER A 399 6.87 18.86 -28.52
C SER A 399 5.50 18.59 -27.90
N VAL A 400 4.55 19.51 -28.10
CA VAL A 400 3.17 19.28 -27.66
C VAL A 400 2.61 18.12 -28.50
N VAL A 401 2.19 17.06 -27.82
CA VAL A 401 1.59 15.84 -28.38
C VAL A 401 0.33 15.49 -27.58
N ALA A 402 -0.58 14.73 -28.16
CA ALA A 402 -1.85 14.36 -27.53
C ALA A 402 -1.68 13.33 -26.40
N GLY A 403 -0.60 12.53 -26.43
CA GLY A 403 -0.28 11.58 -25.38
C GLY A 403 1.09 10.93 -25.55
N ILE A 404 1.62 10.38 -24.46
CA ILE A 404 2.95 9.76 -24.41
C ILE A 404 2.86 8.38 -23.79
N ILE A 405 3.49 7.40 -24.44
CA ILE A 405 3.69 6.04 -23.96
C ILE A 405 5.19 5.75 -24.05
N THR A 406 5.87 5.46 -22.93
CA THR A 406 7.28 5.05 -22.94
C THR A 406 7.44 3.59 -22.53
N THR A 407 8.47 2.92 -23.01
CA THR A 407 8.87 1.58 -22.52
C THR A 407 9.46 1.63 -21.11
N ASP A 408 10.19 2.70 -20.81
CA ASP A 408 10.86 2.86 -19.53
C ASP A 408 9.95 3.54 -18.50
N PHE A 409 10.03 3.03 -17.26
CA PHE A 409 9.38 3.64 -16.10
C PHE A 409 10.07 4.94 -15.74
N GLN A 410 9.29 5.88 -15.21
CA GLN A 410 9.76 7.22 -14.87
C GLN A 410 9.49 7.54 -13.42
N THR A 411 10.27 8.45 -12.85
CA THR A 411 9.89 9.05 -11.57
C THR A 411 8.71 10.00 -11.78
N PRO A 412 7.79 10.14 -10.81
CA PRO A 412 6.64 11.05 -10.96
C PRO A 412 7.01 12.51 -11.22
N LEU A 413 8.20 12.93 -10.82
CA LEU A 413 8.74 14.28 -11.03
C LEU A 413 9.65 14.37 -12.28
N SER A 414 9.59 13.38 -13.18
CA SER A 414 10.32 13.44 -14.44
C SER A 414 9.87 14.66 -15.25
N HIS A 415 10.80 15.24 -16.02
CA HIS A 415 10.52 16.40 -16.87
C HIS A 415 9.32 16.16 -17.82
N ILE A 416 9.28 14.97 -18.45
CA ILE A 416 8.19 14.57 -19.35
C ILE A 416 6.86 14.46 -18.62
N ASN A 417 6.85 13.94 -17.39
CA ASN A 417 5.62 13.85 -16.63
C ASN A 417 5.10 15.22 -16.17
N ILE A 418 5.98 16.12 -15.75
CA ILE A 418 5.62 17.50 -15.41
C ILE A 418 5.04 18.22 -16.63
N LEU A 419 5.65 18.08 -17.80
CA LEU A 419 5.11 18.62 -19.05
C LEU A 419 3.71 18.08 -19.35
N SER A 420 3.51 16.78 -19.18
CA SER A 420 2.21 16.13 -19.42
C SER A 420 1.13 16.66 -18.47
N HIS A 421 1.45 16.87 -17.20
CA HIS A 421 0.53 17.47 -16.22
C HIS A 421 0.16 18.90 -16.61
N ASN A 422 1.15 19.73 -16.94
CA ASN A 422 0.91 21.11 -17.34
C ASN A 422 0.05 21.22 -18.61
N ARG A 423 0.18 20.24 -19.52
CA ARG A 423 -0.57 20.19 -20.78
C ARG A 423 -1.91 19.44 -20.67
N GLY A 424 -2.16 18.74 -19.57
CA GLY A 424 -3.34 17.89 -19.40
C GLY A 424 -3.37 16.66 -20.32
N THR A 425 -2.22 16.15 -20.74
CA THR A 425 -2.12 15.05 -21.74
C THR A 425 -1.82 13.71 -21.09
N PRO A 426 -2.45 12.59 -21.50
CA PRO A 426 -2.16 11.25 -20.98
C PRO A 426 -0.68 10.90 -21.10
N ASN A 427 -0.11 10.39 -20.01
CA ASN A 427 1.27 9.89 -19.95
C ASN A 427 1.32 8.56 -19.18
N MET A 428 2.00 7.57 -19.74
CA MET A 428 2.17 6.26 -19.10
C MET A 428 3.48 5.60 -19.54
N ALA A 429 4.00 4.70 -18.70
CA ALA A 429 5.00 3.72 -19.10
C ALA A 429 4.35 2.35 -19.30
N LEU A 430 4.77 1.63 -20.32
CA LEU A 430 4.35 0.28 -20.63
C LEU A 430 5.57 -0.47 -21.21
N ARG A 431 6.19 -1.38 -20.44
CA ARG A 431 7.48 -2.00 -20.80
C ARG A 431 7.43 -2.68 -22.15
N ASN A 432 6.35 -3.42 -22.40
CA ASN A 432 6.15 -4.10 -23.66
C ASN A 432 5.60 -3.21 -24.78
N ALA A 433 5.46 -1.88 -24.61
CA ALA A 433 4.82 -0.98 -25.57
C ALA A 433 5.41 -1.10 -26.99
N TRP A 434 6.73 -1.28 -27.09
CA TRP A 434 7.41 -1.37 -28.38
C TRP A 434 7.03 -2.61 -29.18
N ASN A 435 6.55 -3.67 -28.53
CA ASN A 435 6.15 -4.94 -29.17
C ASN A 435 4.73 -5.36 -28.75
N ASN A 436 3.89 -4.41 -28.34
CA ASN A 436 2.57 -4.70 -27.80
C ASN A 436 1.54 -4.90 -28.94
N PRO A 437 0.91 -6.08 -29.06
CA PRO A 437 -0.02 -6.38 -30.16
C PRO A 437 -1.23 -5.43 -30.25
N GLN A 438 -1.71 -4.91 -29.12
CA GLN A 438 -2.85 -3.97 -29.10
C GLN A 438 -2.44 -2.63 -29.70
N LEU A 439 -1.25 -2.11 -29.33
CA LEU A 439 -0.69 -0.88 -29.91
C LEU A 439 -0.40 -1.08 -31.40
N ASP A 440 0.21 -2.20 -31.78
CA ASP A 440 0.55 -2.53 -33.17
C ASP A 440 -0.67 -2.57 -34.08
N SER A 441 -1.80 -3.09 -33.58
CA SER A 441 -3.06 -3.17 -34.34
C SER A 441 -3.68 -1.80 -34.66
N LEU A 442 -3.24 -0.75 -33.96
CA LEU A 442 -3.77 0.62 -34.05
C LEU A 442 -2.75 1.64 -34.54
N LEU A 443 -1.57 1.22 -34.99
CA LEU A 443 -0.55 2.15 -35.51
C LEU A 443 -1.05 2.89 -36.74
N GLY A 444 -0.83 4.21 -36.76
CA GLY A 444 -1.28 5.11 -37.82
C GLY A 444 -2.76 5.48 -37.75
N GLU A 445 -3.53 4.84 -36.87
CA GLU A 445 -4.96 5.10 -36.71
C GLU A 445 -5.21 6.25 -35.71
N LEU A 446 -6.35 6.93 -35.89
CA LEU A 446 -6.87 7.84 -34.88
C LEU A 446 -7.43 7.02 -33.71
N VAL A 447 -6.90 7.25 -32.51
CA VAL A 447 -7.26 6.51 -31.31
C VAL A 447 -7.71 7.43 -30.19
N PHE A 448 -8.48 6.86 -29.27
CA PHE A 448 -8.73 7.41 -27.95
C PHE A 448 -7.81 6.70 -26.96
N LEU A 449 -7.04 7.47 -26.19
CA LEU A 449 -6.22 6.99 -25.09
C LEU A 449 -6.74 7.59 -23.79
N LYS A 450 -7.00 6.73 -22.80
CA LYS A 450 -7.25 7.13 -21.41
C LYS A 450 -6.32 6.36 -20.49
N VAL A 451 -5.51 7.10 -19.74
CA VAL A 451 -4.63 6.53 -18.72
C VAL A 451 -5.40 6.47 -17.40
N GLN A 452 -5.46 5.27 -16.80
CA GLN A 452 -6.08 5.03 -15.49
C GLN A 452 -4.97 4.64 -14.51
N SER A 453 -5.29 4.51 -13.22
CA SER A 453 -4.28 4.25 -12.20
C SER A 453 -3.55 2.90 -12.36
N ASP A 454 -4.25 1.88 -12.87
CA ASP A 454 -3.77 0.50 -12.96
C ASP A 454 -3.92 -0.11 -14.36
N SER A 455 -4.46 0.65 -15.30
CA SER A 455 -4.85 0.20 -16.62
C SER A 455 -4.92 1.37 -17.58
N PHE A 456 -5.14 1.08 -18.87
CA PHE A 456 -5.39 2.11 -19.87
C PHE A 456 -6.46 1.63 -20.84
N ILE A 457 -7.21 2.57 -21.38
CA ILE A 457 -8.14 2.32 -22.48
C ILE A 457 -7.49 2.84 -23.75
N LEU A 458 -7.28 1.94 -24.70
CA LEU A 458 -6.86 2.27 -26.05
C LEU A 458 -7.82 1.63 -27.04
N ARG A 459 -8.46 2.47 -27.86
CA ARG A 459 -9.39 2.03 -28.91
C ARG A 459 -9.30 2.93 -30.12
N LYS A 460 -9.70 2.41 -31.28
CA LYS A 460 -9.95 3.23 -32.48
C LYS A 460 -11.02 4.29 -32.17
N ALA A 461 -10.83 5.48 -32.72
CA ALA A 461 -11.74 6.61 -32.58
C ALA A 461 -12.11 7.18 -33.96
N THR A 462 -13.24 7.87 -34.00
CA THR A 462 -13.71 8.58 -35.19
C THR A 462 -13.23 10.03 -35.18
N LEU A 463 -13.09 10.62 -36.36
CA LEU A 463 -12.73 12.04 -36.48
C LEU A 463 -13.79 12.96 -35.86
N ALA A 464 -15.06 12.55 -35.84
CA ALA A 464 -16.13 13.30 -35.21
C ALA A 464 -15.97 13.37 -33.68
N GLU A 465 -15.63 12.25 -33.03
CA GLU A 465 -15.31 12.23 -31.59
C GLU A 465 -14.11 13.12 -31.27
N ALA A 466 -13.03 12.97 -32.04
CA ALA A 466 -11.79 13.72 -31.83
C ALA A 466 -12.01 15.23 -32.02
N ASN A 467 -12.68 15.66 -33.10
CA ASN A 467 -12.96 17.07 -33.35
C ASN A 467 -13.83 17.70 -32.25
N ALA A 468 -14.85 16.96 -31.75
CA ALA A 468 -15.67 17.45 -30.65
C ALA A 468 -14.85 17.63 -29.36
N PHE A 469 -13.92 16.70 -29.08
CA PHE A 469 -13.02 16.82 -27.95
C PHE A 469 -12.04 17.98 -28.11
N TRP A 470 -11.36 18.09 -29.25
CA TRP A 470 -10.38 19.14 -29.52
C TRP A 470 -10.99 20.54 -29.49
N ALA A 471 -12.20 20.71 -30.05
CA ALA A 471 -12.89 22.01 -30.03
C ALA A 471 -13.19 22.52 -28.60
N LEU A 472 -13.35 21.62 -27.63
CA LEU A 472 -13.62 21.97 -26.24
C LEU A 472 -12.35 22.19 -25.40
N HIS A 473 -11.28 21.46 -25.71
CA HIS A 473 -10.08 21.40 -24.86
C HIS A 473 -8.87 22.16 -25.43
N GLU A 474 -8.83 22.44 -26.74
CA GLU A 474 -7.74 23.22 -27.31
C GLU A 474 -7.94 24.72 -27.03
N PRO A 475 -6.85 25.47 -26.73
CA PRO A 475 -6.92 26.92 -26.62
C PRO A 475 -7.45 27.55 -27.91
N GLN A 476 -8.56 28.29 -27.80
CA GLN A 476 -9.19 28.98 -28.93
C GLN A 476 -8.76 30.45 -29.05
N GLU A 477 -8.20 31.01 -27.98
CA GLU A 477 -7.82 32.42 -27.91
C GLU A 477 -6.37 32.63 -28.34
N ILE A 478 -6.14 33.68 -29.11
CA ILE A 478 -4.79 34.13 -29.45
C ILE A 478 -4.24 34.88 -28.23
N ILE A 479 -3.23 34.29 -27.58
CA ILE A 479 -2.48 34.96 -26.53
C ILE A 479 -1.47 35.90 -27.18
N THR A 480 -1.62 37.20 -26.95
CA THR A 480 -0.61 38.19 -27.35
C THR A 480 0.31 38.43 -26.16
N LEU A 481 1.60 38.15 -26.34
CA LEU A 481 2.61 38.35 -25.31
C LEU A 481 3.17 39.77 -25.44
N ASP A 482 2.99 40.58 -24.40
CA ASP A 482 3.52 41.94 -24.34
C ASP A 482 5.05 41.94 -24.35
N LYS A 483 5.62 42.88 -25.10
CA LYS A 483 7.07 43.07 -25.16
C LYS A 483 7.42 44.56 -25.15
N ASP A 484 8.31 44.95 -24.24
CA ASP A 484 8.96 46.24 -24.23
C ASP A 484 10.27 46.15 -25.03
N THR A 485 10.24 46.73 -26.21
CA THR A 485 11.38 46.78 -27.13
C THR A 485 12.10 48.12 -27.09
N THR A 486 11.92 48.90 -26.01
CA THR A 486 12.56 50.21 -25.83
C THR A 486 13.63 50.19 -24.72
N PHE A 487 13.56 49.22 -23.81
CA PHE A 487 14.48 49.09 -22.68
C PHE A 487 15.87 48.59 -23.14
N GLN A 488 16.89 49.44 -23.01
CA GLN A 488 18.27 49.16 -23.44
C GLN A 488 19.19 48.85 -22.25
N GLY A 489 20.38 48.33 -22.54
CA GLY A 489 21.38 47.96 -21.54
C GLY A 489 21.14 46.57 -20.94
N LEU A 490 22.15 46.04 -20.25
CA LEU A 490 21.99 44.78 -19.51
C LEU A 490 21.20 44.99 -18.23
N VAL A 491 20.32 44.05 -17.90
CA VAL A 491 19.53 44.07 -16.68
C VAL A 491 20.22 43.23 -15.62
N ASP A 492 20.57 43.87 -14.50
CA ASP A 492 21.04 43.15 -13.32
C ASP A 492 19.84 42.53 -12.60
N LEU A 493 19.87 41.20 -12.44
CA LEU A 493 18.73 40.46 -11.89
C LEU A 493 18.52 40.73 -10.40
N ALA A 494 19.53 41.23 -9.68
CA ALA A 494 19.36 41.64 -8.28
C ALA A 494 18.38 42.82 -8.11
N TYR A 495 18.19 43.63 -9.16
CA TYR A 495 17.29 44.78 -9.17
C TYR A 495 16.02 44.56 -10.00
N ALA A 496 15.88 43.38 -10.63
CA ALA A 496 14.70 43.01 -11.41
C ALA A 496 13.64 42.31 -10.56
N ASN A 497 12.44 42.15 -11.13
CA ASN A 497 11.33 41.44 -10.52
C ASN A 497 10.36 40.94 -11.61
N HIS A 498 9.29 40.26 -11.21
CA HIS A 498 8.30 39.66 -12.10
C HIS A 498 7.68 40.67 -13.09
N SER A 499 7.61 41.97 -12.76
CA SER A 499 7.09 43.00 -13.67
C SER A 499 7.97 43.28 -14.89
N TYR A 500 9.20 42.75 -14.93
CA TYR A 500 10.09 42.86 -16.09
C TYR A 500 9.87 41.77 -17.13
N THR A 501 8.85 40.93 -16.99
CA THR A 501 8.60 39.79 -17.90
C THR A 501 8.46 40.22 -19.37
N ASP A 502 7.86 41.38 -19.62
CA ASP A 502 7.76 42.01 -20.94
C ASP A 502 9.10 42.54 -21.49
N ARG A 503 10.16 42.65 -20.66
CA ARG A 503 11.49 43.14 -21.06
C ARG A 503 12.51 42.03 -21.21
N ILE A 504 12.52 41.07 -20.29
CA ILE A 504 13.57 40.04 -20.16
C ILE A 504 13.02 38.61 -20.15
N GLY A 505 11.71 38.44 -20.28
CA GLY A 505 11.04 37.15 -20.30
C GLY A 505 10.87 36.49 -18.92
N GLY A 506 10.01 35.47 -18.89
CA GLY A 506 9.56 34.82 -17.67
C GLY A 506 10.66 34.07 -16.92
N LYS A 507 11.67 33.49 -17.60
CA LYS A 507 12.73 32.78 -16.88
C LYS A 507 13.63 33.74 -16.10
N ALA A 508 14.06 34.82 -16.75
CA ALA A 508 14.93 35.81 -16.11
C ALA A 508 14.20 36.59 -15.01
N SER A 509 12.93 36.95 -15.22
CA SER A 509 12.13 37.64 -14.21
C SER A 509 11.83 36.75 -12.98
N ASN A 510 11.53 35.46 -13.18
CA ASN A 510 11.39 34.51 -12.07
C ASN A 510 12.73 34.23 -11.38
N PHE A 511 13.84 34.15 -12.12
CA PHE A 511 15.17 34.03 -11.50
C PHE A 511 15.48 35.23 -10.59
N ALA A 512 15.11 36.45 -11.01
CA ALA A 512 15.22 37.65 -10.19
C ALA A 512 14.39 37.58 -8.90
N GLU A 513 13.23 36.89 -8.90
CA GLU A 513 12.48 36.64 -7.67
C GLU A 513 13.18 35.65 -6.74
N ILE A 514 13.78 34.59 -7.29
CA ILE A 514 14.53 33.59 -6.50
C ILE A 514 15.69 34.25 -5.76
N LEU A 515 16.38 35.23 -6.36
CA LEU A 515 17.47 35.98 -5.73
C LEU A 515 17.07 36.70 -4.44
N LYS A 516 15.77 36.93 -4.21
CA LYS A 516 15.25 37.62 -3.01
C LYS A 516 14.85 36.65 -1.90
N VAL A 517 14.78 35.35 -2.19
CA VAL A 517 14.31 34.36 -1.23
C VAL A 517 15.43 33.98 -0.26
N HIS A 518 15.09 33.98 1.03
CA HIS A 518 15.97 33.59 2.12
C HIS A 518 15.34 32.45 2.92
N LEU A 519 16.14 31.43 3.27
CA LEU A 519 15.78 30.32 4.14
C LEU A 519 16.70 30.35 5.37
N ASP A 520 16.10 30.39 6.56
CA ASP A 520 16.83 30.49 7.84
C ASP A 520 17.85 31.65 7.89
N GLY A 521 17.49 32.78 7.25
CA GLY A 521 18.34 33.97 7.16
C GLY A 521 19.43 33.91 6.09
N ASN A 522 19.58 32.79 5.37
CA ASN A 522 20.57 32.63 4.31
C ASN A 522 19.90 32.72 2.92
N PRO A 523 20.55 33.35 1.92
CA PRO A 523 20.05 33.36 0.55
C PRO A 523 20.04 31.94 -0.03
N ILE A 524 19.06 31.65 -0.88
CA ILE A 524 19.03 30.37 -1.61
C ILE A 524 20.25 30.31 -2.56
N PRO A 525 20.98 29.18 -2.64
CA PRO A 525 22.09 29.03 -3.56
C PRO A 525 21.61 29.11 -5.02
N VAL A 526 22.19 30.04 -5.77
CA VAL A 526 21.89 30.33 -7.18
C VAL A 526 23.20 30.62 -7.93
N PRO A 527 23.25 30.41 -9.26
CA PRO A 527 24.41 30.83 -10.05
C PRO A 527 24.73 32.32 -9.88
N GLU A 528 25.99 32.64 -9.62
CA GLU A 528 26.46 34.02 -9.45
C GLU A 528 26.55 34.77 -10.79
N GLY A 529 26.63 36.11 -10.72
CA GLY A 529 26.89 36.95 -11.89
C GLY A 529 25.76 37.00 -12.93
N ALA A 530 24.54 36.60 -12.57
CA ALA A 530 23.42 36.54 -13.49
C ALA A 530 22.92 37.93 -13.94
N PHE A 531 22.74 38.09 -15.25
CA PHE A 531 22.15 39.28 -15.86
C PHE A 531 21.27 38.86 -17.05
N ALA A 532 20.39 39.74 -17.51
CA ALA A 532 19.55 39.52 -18.67
C ALA A 532 19.84 40.53 -19.80
N ILE A 533 19.66 40.06 -21.03
CA ILE A 533 19.68 40.86 -22.25
C ILE A 533 18.21 41.16 -22.61
N PRO A 534 17.77 42.43 -22.62
CA PRO A 534 16.39 42.79 -22.95
C PRO A 534 16.00 42.49 -24.41
N PHE A 535 14.69 42.38 -24.66
CA PHE A 535 14.15 42.16 -26.02
C PHE A 535 14.47 43.26 -27.02
N TYR A 536 14.84 44.47 -26.57
CA TYR A 536 15.34 45.55 -27.44
C TYR A 536 16.37 45.05 -28.45
N TYR A 537 17.38 44.31 -27.99
CA TYR A 537 18.46 43.87 -28.86
C TYR A 537 18.03 42.80 -29.87
N TYR A 538 17.10 41.93 -29.49
CA TYR A 538 16.54 40.92 -30.39
C TYR A 538 15.64 41.56 -31.46
N GLU A 539 14.78 42.49 -31.06
CA GLU A 539 13.93 43.25 -31.97
C GLU A 539 14.76 44.08 -32.97
N GLN A 540 15.82 44.74 -32.51
CA GLN A 540 16.72 45.50 -33.36
C GLN A 540 17.45 44.60 -34.37
N HIS A 541 17.95 43.45 -33.93
CA HIS A 541 18.58 42.44 -34.80
C HIS A 541 17.65 41.97 -35.92
N LEU A 542 16.37 41.72 -35.61
CA LEU A 542 15.39 41.32 -36.63
C LEU A 542 15.07 42.45 -37.62
N LYS A 543 15.03 43.71 -37.15
CA LYS A 543 14.79 44.89 -38.00
C LYS A 543 15.95 45.16 -38.94
N ASP A 544 17.18 45.20 -38.41
CA ASP A 544 18.39 45.50 -39.18
C ASP A 544 18.71 44.41 -40.20
N ALA A 545 18.36 43.16 -39.90
CA ALA A 545 18.47 42.04 -40.81
C ALA A 545 17.33 41.96 -41.84
N GLY A 546 16.31 42.83 -41.77
CA GLY A 546 15.15 42.82 -42.68
C GLY A 546 14.30 41.55 -42.58
N LEU A 547 14.27 40.90 -41.41
CA LEU A 547 13.68 39.56 -41.26
C LEU A 547 12.16 39.56 -41.10
N TYR A 548 11.55 40.70 -40.75
CA TYR A 548 10.08 40.78 -40.63
C TYR A 548 9.37 40.44 -41.93
N ASP A 549 9.87 40.90 -43.07
CA ASP A 549 9.25 40.58 -44.37
C ASP A 549 9.29 39.08 -44.64
N PHE A 550 10.42 38.43 -44.33
CA PHE A 550 10.58 36.99 -44.48
C PHE A 550 9.65 36.21 -43.52
N ILE A 551 9.59 36.62 -42.25
CA ILE A 551 8.71 36.02 -41.23
C ILE A 551 7.24 36.19 -41.63
N ASN A 552 6.83 37.39 -42.03
CA ASN A 552 5.44 37.68 -42.40
C ASN A 552 5.02 36.87 -43.63
N GLN A 553 5.89 36.73 -44.63
CA GLN A 553 5.64 35.87 -45.79
C GLN A 553 5.47 34.40 -45.38
N MET A 554 6.31 33.88 -44.48
CA MET A 554 6.17 32.52 -43.96
C MET A 554 4.84 32.32 -43.22
N LEU A 555 4.44 33.28 -42.39
CA LEU A 555 3.24 33.15 -41.55
C LEU A 555 1.93 33.17 -42.33
N VAL A 556 1.88 33.81 -43.51
CA VAL A 556 0.69 33.81 -44.39
C VAL A 556 0.71 32.70 -45.44
N ASP A 557 1.83 31.99 -45.61
CA ASP A 557 1.96 30.90 -46.58
C ASP A 557 1.20 29.66 -46.11
N SER A 558 0.14 29.29 -46.84
CA SER A 558 -0.66 28.10 -46.52
C SER A 558 0.14 26.81 -46.59
N ALA A 559 1.17 26.74 -47.43
CA ALA A 559 2.05 25.58 -47.51
C ALA A 559 2.94 25.49 -46.26
N PHE A 560 3.48 26.61 -45.76
CA PHE A 560 4.20 26.66 -44.50
C PHE A 560 3.33 26.21 -43.31
N ILE A 561 2.07 26.66 -43.28
CA ILE A 561 1.11 26.29 -42.24
C ILE A 561 0.74 24.81 -42.29
N ASN A 562 0.58 24.21 -43.47
CA ASN A 562 0.01 22.85 -43.58
C ASN A 562 1.02 21.75 -43.92
N GLN A 563 2.25 22.08 -44.34
CA GLN A 563 3.25 21.10 -44.78
C GLN A 563 4.47 21.09 -43.83
N PRO A 564 4.58 20.10 -42.93
CA PRO A 564 5.66 20.03 -41.94
C PRO A 564 7.08 20.08 -42.53
N GLU A 565 7.34 19.39 -43.64
CA GLU A 565 8.66 19.36 -44.28
C GLU A 565 9.08 20.74 -44.82
N LEU A 566 8.16 21.43 -45.49
CA LEU A 566 8.40 22.80 -45.94
C LEU A 566 8.61 23.74 -44.75
N ARG A 567 7.82 23.57 -43.69
CA ARG A 567 7.97 24.34 -42.45
C ARG A 567 9.35 24.15 -41.84
N LYS A 568 9.84 22.90 -41.74
CA LYS A 568 11.20 22.55 -41.25
C LYS A 568 12.27 23.26 -42.07
N ALA A 569 12.17 23.21 -43.40
CA ALA A 569 13.11 23.86 -44.32
C ALA A 569 13.11 25.39 -44.17
N ARG A 570 11.93 26.03 -44.15
CA ARG A 570 11.81 27.49 -44.00
C ARG A 570 12.26 27.99 -42.62
N LEU A 571 11.99 27.25 -41.55
CA LEU A 571 12.51 27.56 -40.21
C LEU A 571 14.03 27.41 -40.13
N LYS A 572 14.62 26.46 -40.87
CA LYS A 572 16.08 26.38 -41.00
C LYS A 572 16.63 27.62 -41.70
N GLU A 573 16.03 28.02 -42.83
CA GLU A 573 16.42 29.22 -43.56
C GLU A 573 16.33 30.48 -42.68
N LEU A 574 15.26 30.64 -41.90
CA LEU A 574 15.12 31.74 -40.94
C LEU A 574 16.27 31.75 -39.91
N ARG A 575 16.59 30.59 -39.33
CA ARG A 575 17.68 30.47 -38.34
C ARG A 575 19.04 30.80 -38.95
N ASP A 576 19.29 30.38 -40.18
CA ASP A 576 20.54 30.67 -40.88
C ASP A 576 20.66 32.19 -41.12
N ARG A 577 19.60 32.84 -41.62
CA ARG A 577 19.56 34.30 -41.81
C ARG A 577 19.75 35.09 -40.51
N ILE A 578 19.19 34.61 -39.39
CA ILE A 578 19.41 35.22 -38.06
C ILE A 578 20.90 35.16 -37.67
N LYS A 579 21.57 34.03 -37.94
CA LYS A 579 22.99 33.83 -37.61
C LYS A 579 23.94 34.59 -38.53
N ASP A 580 23.57 34.78 -39.79
CA ASP A 580 24.40 35.45 -40.79
C ASP A 580 24.44 36.98 -40.59
N HIS A 581 23.45 37.55 -39.91
CA HIS A 581 23.46 38.98 -39.57
C HIS A 581 24.39 39.24 -38.37
N PRO A 582 25.29 40.24 -38.43
CA PRO A 582 26.18 40.56 -37.33
C PRO A 582 25.41 41.06 -36.10
N LEU A 583 25.87 40.65 -34.90
CA LEU A 583 25.33 41.16 -33.64
C LEU A 583 25.68 42.65 -33.46
N ASN A 584 24.84 43.37 -32.73
CA ASN A 584 25.07 44.77 -32.39
C ASN A 584 26.41 44.93 -31.62
N PRO A 585 27.38 45.73 -32.13
CA PRO A 585 28.69 45.89 -31.49
C PRO A 585 28.64 46.46 -30.06
N GLU A 586 27.68 47.33 -29.76
CA GLU A 586 27.47 47.88 -28.42
C GLU A 586 27.01 46.78 -27.44
N LEU A 587 26.10 45.89 -27.88
CA LEU A 587 25.70 44.74 -27.07
C LEU A 587 26.89 43.81 -26.79
N ILE A 588 27.70 43.51 -27.80
CA ILE A 588 28.90 42.68 -27.63
C ILE A 588 29.78 43.31 -26.56
N GLN A 589 30.07 44.61 -26.66
CA GLN A 589 30.91 45.31 -25.70
C GLN A 589 30.32 45.29 -24.29
N LEU A 590 29.00 45.46 -24.13
CA LEU A 590 28.31 45.39 -22.84
C LEU A 590 28.43 44.00 -22.22
N VAL A 591 28.18 42.95 -23.01
CA VAL A 591 28.25 41.56 -22.56
C VAL A 591 29.69 41.21 -22.19
N GLU A 592 30.65 41.51 -23.08
CA GLU A 592 32.09 41.32 -22.83
C GLU A 592 32.50 42.01 -21.53
N ASN A 593 32.15 43.29 -21.35
CA ASN A 593 32.47 44.01 -20.11
C ASN A 593 31.87 43.37 -18.86
N LYS A 594 30.68 42.78 -18.94
CA LYS A 594 30.02 42.11 -17.81
C LYS A 594 30.62 40.72 -17.53
N ILE A 595 31.07 40.01 -18.55
CA ILE A 595 31.66 38.65 -18.43
C ILE A 595 33.19 38.65 -18.36
N ASN A 596 33.84 39.83 -18.40
CA ASN A 596 35.22 40.05 -18.87
C ASN A 596 36.37 39.39 -18.07
N HIS A 597 36.07 38.47 -17.17
CA HIS A 597 37.07 37.67 -16.46
C HIS A 597 36.60 36.21 -16.34
N PHE A 598 36.94 35.39 -17.34
CA PHE A 598 36.94 33.92 -17.21
C PHE A 598 37.92 33.42 -16.12
N ALA A 599 38.66 34.32 -15.47
CA ALA A 599 39.48 34.02 -14.31
C ALA A 599 38.64 33.61 -13.08
N ASP A 600 37.45 34.19 -12.94
CA ASP A 600 36.58 33.96 -11.77
C ASP A 600 35.55 32.85 -12.01
N PHE A 601 35.24 32.55 -13.29
CA PHE A 601 34.25 31.54 -13.68
C PHE A 601 34.74 30.68 -14.85
N SER A 602 34.66 29.36 -14.70
CA SER A 602 35.11 28.39 -15.72
C SER A 602 34.21 28.31 -16.95
N ALA A 603 32.96 28.76 -16.86
CA ALA A 603 32.01 28.83 -17.97
C ALA A 603 30.83 29.77 -17.67
N TYR A 604 30.27 30.38 -18.72
CA TYR A 604 29.00 31.10 -18.68
C TYR A 604 27.90 30.32 -19.42
N ARG A 605 26.65 30.42 -18.95
CA ARG A 605 25.50 29.74 -19.56
C ARG A 605 24.53 30.76 -20.16
N PHE A 606 24.41 30.77 -21.48
CA PHE A 606 23.36 31.52 -22.17
C PHE A 606 22.06 30.72 -22.17
N ARG A 607 20.97 31.33 -21.66
CA ARG A 607 19.65 30.70 -21.54
C ARG A 607 18.61 31.60 -22.20
N SER A 608 17.77 31.04 -23.07
CA SER A 608 16.64 31.77 -23.65
C SER A 608 15.52 31.98 -22.62
N SER A 609 15.03 33.22 -22.52
CA SER A 609 13.94 33.64 -21.65
C SER A 609 12.87 34.32 -22.51
N THR A 610 11.84 33.58 -22.90
CA THR A 610 10.67 34.13 -23.62
C THR A 610 9.76 34.86 -22.64
N ASN A 611 9.06 35.88 -23.11
CA ASN A 611 7.90 36.45 -22.42
C ASN A 611 6.75 35.46 -22.35
#